data_AF-A0A165WJH7-F1
#
_entry.id   AF-A0A165WJH7-F1
#
_cell.length_a   1.000
_cell.length_b   1.000
_cell.length_c   1.000
_cell.angle_alpha   90.00
_cell.angle_beta   90.00
_cell.angle_gamma   90.00
#
_symmetry.space_group_name_H-M   'P 1'
#
loop_
_entity.id
_entity.type
_entity.pdbx_description
1 polymer ?
#
loop_
_entity_poly.entity_id
_entity_poly.type
_entity_poly.pdbx_seq_one_letter_code
_entity_poly.pdbx_strand_id
1 'polypeptide(L)'
;LYDDSDRVVLDSIPDSVAYRNLLVLGGDAEGYVKSYIVLPSTIWGILTGKLVDAGIANPHSIQLPVAIKASIRKGQGAMVGKGENVWPHVEIHELSDLYIRLLNAAIAGTVSHGRDGLYIGENGNYLWKDAAAMYTRALHAAGRSRTAEPESFTKEDINKYFGGRPYLGSNSRAKAVRAKRDLEWAPTKSDVDFFKGIEEEVAAILADPHGADMHELR
;
A
#
# COMPACT_ATOMS: atom_id res chain seq x y z
N LEU A 1 -1.83 11.95 12.67
CA LEU A 1 -1.24 12.07 11.32
C LEU A 1 0.24 11.85 11.51
N TYR A 2 0.83 10.86 10.84
CA TYR A 2 2.27 10.62 10.89
C TYR A 2 2.97 11.50 9.86
N ASP A 3 3.64 12.56 10.31
CA ASP A 3 4.43 13.46 9.46
C ASP A 3 5.90 13.12 9.65
N ASP A 4 6.60 12.75 8.57
CA ASP A 4 8.01 12.32 8.67
C ASP A 4 8.98 13.46 8.99
N SER A 5 8.53 14.72 8.98
CA SER A 5 9.30 15.87 9.46
C SER A 5 9.09 16.19 10.94
N ASP A 6 8.08 15.60 11.58
CA ASP A 6 7.78 15.80 13.00
C ASP A 6 8.33 14.67 13.87
N ARG A 7 9.49 14.94 14.47
CA ARG A 7 10.18 13.98 15.34
C ARG A 7 9.34 13.55 16.54
N VAL A 8 8.57 14.47 17.13
CA VAL A 8 7.77 14.19 18.32
C VAL A 8 6.69 13.16 17.99
N VAL A 9 6.05 13.32 16.83
CA VAL A 9 5.07 12.36 16.33
C VAL A 9 5.70 10.99 16.10
N LEU A 10 6.85 10.92 15.41
CA LEU A 10 7.51 9.63 15.13
C LEU A 10 8.02 8.94 16.41
N ASP A 11 8.50 9.70 17.38
CA ASP A 11 9.01 9.16 18.64
C ASP A 11 7.92 8.67 19.57
N SER A 12 6.70 9.22 19.44
CA SER A 12 5.52 8.77 20.18
C SER A 12 5.00 7.39 19.75
N ILE A 13 5.43 6.87 18.60
CA ILE A 13 5.06 5.53 18.14
C ILE A 13 5.63 4.50 19.14
N PRO A 14 4.85 3.54 19.67
CA PRO A 14 5.37 2.54 20.59
C PRO A 14 6.39 1.59 19.94
N ASP A 15 7.33 1.09 20.74
CA ASP A 15 8.34 0.10 20.35
C ASP A 15 7.74 -1.24 19.87
N SER A 16 6.54 -1.58 20.34
CA SER A 16 5.84 -2.80 20.00
C SER A 16 5.22 -2.79 18.60
N VAL A 17 5.23 -1.65 17.89
CA VAL A 17 4.66 -1.57 16.54
C VAL A 17 5.61 -2.26 15.56
N ALA A 18 5.10 -3.24 14.81
CA ALA A 18 5.89 -4.12 13.93
C ALA A 18 6.79 -3.38 12.93
N TYR A 19 6.42 -2.16 12.54
CA TYR A 19 7.18 -1.33 11.59
C TYR A 19 8.30 -0.50 12.25
N ARG A 20 8.44 -0.53 13.58
CA ARG A 20 9.56 0.09 14.31
C ARG A 20 10.72 -0.90 14.33
N ASN A 21 11.59 -0.81 13.34
CA ASN A 21 12.71 -1.75 13.17
C ASN A 21 13.88 -1.43 14.14
N LEU A 22 13.65 -1.70 15.43
CA LEU A 22 14.58 -1.36 16.52
C LEU A 22 15.95 -2.00 16.36
N LEU A 23 16.03 -3.20 15.77
CA LEU A 23 17.30 -3.86 15.50
C LEU A 23 18.15 -3.06 14.51
N VAL A 24 17.54 -2.60 13.41
CA VAL A 24 18.21 -1.78 12.40
C VAL A 24 18.62 -0.42 12.97
N LEU A 25 17.75 0.21 13.76
CA LEU A 25 18.05 1.49 14.43
C LEU A 25 19.14 1.34 15.50
N GLY A 26 19.18 0.23 16.23
CA GLY A 26 20.21 -0.08 17.22
C GLY A 26 21.57 -0.29 16.56
N GLY A 27 21.62 -1.09 15.49
CA GLY A 27 22.85 -1.30 14.71
C GLY A 27 23.41 0.00 14.12
N ASP A 28 22.54 0.94 13.76
CA ASP A 28 22.94 2.28 13.34
C ASP A 28 23.53 3.12 14.48
N ALA A 29 22.85 3.15 15.63
CA ALA A 29 23.32 3.88 16.81
C ALA A 29 24.66 3.34 17.34
N GLU A 30 24.91 2.04 17.20
CA GLU A 30 26.18 1.39 17.54
C GLU A 30 27.26 1.56 16.45
N GLY A 31 26.91 2.12 15.29
CA GLY A 31 27.85 2.42 14.20
C GLY A 31 28.16 1.24 13.28
N TYR A 32 27.44 0.12 13.38
CA TYR A 32 27.64 -1.04 12.50
C TYR A 32 27.08 -0.85 11.09
N VAL A 33 26.00 -0.08 10.96
CA VAL A 33 25.33 0.19 9.69
C VAL A 33 24.93 1.65 9.58
N LYS A 34 24.66 2.12 8.36
CA LYS A 34 23.84 3.32 8.14
C LYS A 34 22.47 2.86 7.67
N SER A 35 21.43 3.24 8.39
CA SER A 35 20.07 2.80 8.17
C SER A 35 19.21 3.90 7.57
N TYR A 36 18.40 3.50 6.59
CA TYR A 36 17.43 4.35 5.93
C TYR A 36 16.14 3.54 5.80
N ILE A 37 15.04 4.04 6.38
CA ILE A 37 13.78 3.31 6.49
C ILE A 37 12.72 4.05 5.68
N VAL A 38 12.12 3.35 4.72
CA VAL A 38 10.96 3.83 3.98
C VAL A 38 9.72 3.15 4.54
N LEU A 39 8.74 3.95 4.96
CA LEU A 39 7.41 3.47 5.33
C LEU A 39 6.46 3.73 4.15
N PRO A 40 6.16 2.70 3.33
CA PRO A 40 5.25 2.89 2.21
C PRO A 40 3.80 2.98 2.70
N SER A 41 3.01 3.76 1.97
CA SER A 41 1.56 3.82 2.10
C SER A 41 0.89 2.63 1.39
N THR A 42 -0.42 2.69 1.10
CA THR A 42 -1.04 1.72 0.20
C THR A 42 -0.38 1.81 -1.18
N ILE A 43 0.34 0.75 -1.55
CA ILE A 43 1.02 0.67 -2.85
C ILE A 43 0.02 0.21 -3.92
N TRP A 44 -0.02 0.90 -5.05
CA TRP A 44 -0.90 0.58 -6.18
C TRP A 44 -0.17 0.70 -7.52
N GLY A 45 -0.83 0.22 -8.58
CA GLY A 45 -0.26 0.12 -9.92
C GLY A 45 0.27 -1.28 -10.20
N ILE A 46 0.15 -1.70 -11.47
CA ILE A 46 0.69 -2.98 -11.94
C ILE A 46 2.19 -2.81 -12.16
N LEU A 47 2.99 -3.57 -11.43
CA LEU A 47 4.44 -3.59 -11.65
C LEU A 47 4.73 -4.11 -13.07
N THR A 48 5.64 -3.44 -13.76
CA THR A 48 6.07 -3.82 -15.12
C THR A 48 7.56 -4.14 -15.16
N GLY A 49 8.00 -4.76 -16.25
CA GLY A 49 9.40 -4.95 -16.57
C GLY A 49 9.85 -6.41 -16.60
N LYS A 50 11.13 -6.62 -16.93
CA LYS A 50 11.66 -7.93 -17.35
C LYS A 50 11.40 -9.07 -16.37
N LEU A 51 11.39 -8.81 -15.06
CA LEU A 51 11.14 -9.85 -14.06
C LEU A 51 9.66 -10.24 -13.98
N VAL A 52 8.76 -9.29 -14.24
CA VAL A 52 7.33 -9.57 -14.40
C VAL A 52 7.10 -10.32 -15.71
N ASP A 53 7.70 -9.86 -16.81
CA ASP A 53 7.60 -10.51 -18.13
C ASP A 53 8.12 -11.96 -18.10
N ALA A 54 9.13 -12.23 -17.28
CA ALA A 54 9.70 -13.56 -17.06
C ALA A 54 8.89 -14.42 -16.06
N GLY A 55 7.81 -13.90 -15.47
CA GLY A 55 6.99 -14.60 -14.47
C GLY A 55 7.69 -14.82 -13.12
N ILE A 56 8.75 -14.05 -12.82
CA ILE A 56 9.54 -14.16 -11.59
C ILE A 56 9.00 -13.24 -10.50
N ALA A 57 8.61 -12.01 -10.87
CA ALA A 57 8.08 -11.03 -9.94
C ALA A 57 6.54 -11.03 -9.96
N ASN A 58 5.93 -10.96 -8.78
CA ASN A 58 4.48 -10.75 -8.65
C ASN A 58 4.14 -9.30 -9.08
N PRO A 59 3.27 -9.09 -10.08
CA PRO A 59 2.94 -7.75 -10.55
C PRO A 59 1.99 -6.98 -9.63
N HIS A 60 1.28 -7.68 -8.74
CA HIS A 60 0.20 -7.13 -7.93
C HIS A 60 0.68 -6.69 -6.54
N SER A 61 0.06 -5.64 -6.00
CA SER A 61 0.21 -5.26 -4.60
C SER A 61 -0.63 -6.18 -3.68
N ILE A 62 -0.92 -5.74 -2.44
CA ILE A 62 -1.58 -6.59 -1.44
C ILE A 62 -3.00 -6.12 -1.12
N GLN A 63 -3.18 -4.90 -0.60
CA GLN A 63 -4.45 -4.50 0.01
C GLN A 63 -5.64 -4.49 -0.96
N LEU A 64 -5.51 -3.75 -2.08
CA LEU A 64 -6.55 -3.68 -3.10
C LEU A 64 -6.75 -5.04 -3.79
N PRO A 65 -5.69 -5.76 -4.21
CA PRO A 65 -5.87 -7.08 -4.83
C PRO A 65 -6.56 -8.09 -3.92
N VAL A 66 -6.20 -8.14 -2.63
CA VAL A 66 -6.85 -9.04 -1.66
C VAL A 66 -8.34 -8.70 -1.51
N ALA A 67 -8.72 -7.43 -1.47
CA ALA A 67 -10.13 -7.02 -1.41
C ALA A 67 -10.90 -7.40 -2.69
N ILE A 68 -10.29 -7.20 -3.86
CA ILE A 68 -10.87 -7.56 -5.17
C ILE A 68 -11.06 -9.07 -5.27
N LYS A 69 -10.03 -9.86 -4.96
CA LYS A 69 -10.08 -11.33 -5.01
C LYS A 69 -11.09 -11.90 -4.01
N ALA A 70 -11.14 -11.38 -2.78
CA ALA A 70 -12.16 -11.76 -1.80
C ALA A 70 -13.58 -11.45 -2.32
N SER A 71 -13.77 -10.31 -2.98
CA SER A 71 -15.04 -9.93 -3.60
C SER A 71 -15.44 -10.89 -4.73
N ILE A 72 -14.50 -11.27 -5.60
CA ILE A 72 -14.72 -12.27 -6.66
C ILE A 72 -15.14 -13.61 -6.05
N ARG A 73 -14.42 -14.11 -5.03
CA ARG A 73 -14.71 -15.39 -4.37
C ARG A 73 -16.04 -15.38 -3.61
N LYS A 74 -16.46 -14.21 -3.11
CA LYS A 74 -17.79 -13.98 -2.52
C LYS A 74 -18.90 -13.81 -3.57
N GLY A 75 -18.55 -13.50 -4.82
CA GLY A 75 -19.48 -13.19 -5.91
C GLY A 75 -20.15 -11.82 -5.77
N GLN A 76 -19.60 -10.93 -4.95
CA GLN A 76 -20.11 -9.57 -4.72
C GLN A 76 -18.97 -8.69 -4.22
N GLY A 77 -18.85 -7.50 -4.82
CA GLY A 77 -17.99 -6.44 -4.33
C GLY A 77 -18.28 -6.09 -2.87
N ALA A 78 -17.25 -6.13 -2.03
CA ALA A 78 -17.42 -5.84 -0.60
C ALA A 78 -16.19 -5.18 0.03
N MET A 79 -16.40 -4.50 1.16
CA MET A 79 -15.38 -3.83 1.96
C MET A 79 -15.55 -4.14 3.45
N VAL A 80 -14.54 -3.82 4.27
CA VAL A 80 -14.62 -4.04 5.72
C VAL A 80 -15.38 -2.89 6.38
N GLY A 81 -16.44 -3.21 7.14
CA GLY A 81 -17.26 -2.21 7.82
C GLY A 81 -17.91 -1.24 6.82
N LYS A 82 -17.97 0.05 7.20
CA LYS A 82 -18.58 1.12 6.38
C LYS A 82 -17.65 1.71 5.31
N GLY A 83 -16.36 1.35 5.31
CA GLY A 83 -15.36 1.94 4.40
C GLY A 83 -15.09 3.43 4.60
N GLU A 84 -15.44 4.00 5.76
CA GLU A 84 -15.20 5.41 6.11
C GLU A 84 -13.75 5.69 6.54
N ASN A 85 -12.95 4.64 6.65
CA ASN A 85 -11.54 4.72 6.98
C ASN A 85 -10.72 5.29 5.80
N VAL A 86 -9.80 6.17 6.14
CA VAL A 86 -8.86 6.84 5.24
C VAL A 86 -7.55 6.06 5.23
N TRP A 87 -6.93 5.97 4.06
CA TRP A 87 -5.58 5.47 3.86
C TRP A 87 -4.80 6.36 2.90
N PRO A 88 -3.49 6.60 3.15
CA PRO A 88 -2.62 7.19 2.15
C PRO A 88 -2.30 6.17 1.06
N HIS A 89 -1.94 6.64 -0.14
CA HIS A 89 -1.48 5.78 -1.22
C HIS A 89 -0.23 6.32 -1.92
N VAL A 90 0.48 5.44 -2.62
CA VAL A 90 1.62 5.79 -3.49
C VAL A 90 1.71 4.79 -4.64
N GLU A 91 1.99 5.27 -5.84
CA GLU A 91 2.11 4.42 -7.02
C GLU A 91 3.46 3.65 -6.98
N ILE A 92 3.49 2.40 -7.45
CA ILE A 92 4.64 1.50 -7.30
C ILE A 92 5.92 2.00 -7.98
N HIS A 93 5.83 2.62 -9.16
CA HIS A 93 6.97 3.16 -9.88
C HIS A 93 7.44 4.48 -9.25
N GLU A 94 6.52 5.32 -8.73
CA GLU A 94 6.88 6.51 -7.96
C GLU A 94 7.57 6.16 -6.63
N LEU A 95 7.09 5.11 -5.96
CA LEU A 95 7.76 4.56 -4.78
C LEU A 95 9.14 3.98 -5.14
N SER A 96 9.27 3.36 -6.31
CA SER A 96 10.57 2.87 -6.79
C SER A 96 11.56 4.02 -7.04
N ASP A 97 11.10 5.15 -7.61
CA ASP A 97 11.91 6.36 -7.76
C ASP A 97 12.39 6.91 -6.41
N LEU A 98 11.52 6.91 -5.38
CA LEU A 98 11.90 7.27 -4.01
C LEU A 98 13.09 6.41 -3.52
N TYR A 99 13.00 5.09 -3.67
CA TYR A 99 14.07 4.18 -3.25
C TYR A 99 15.39 4.46 -3.97
N ILE A 100 15.35 4.70 -5.28
CA ILE A 100 16.54 5.00 -6.08
C ILE A 100 17.19 6.32 -5.60
N ARG A 101 16.39 7.36 -5.40
CA ARG A 101 16.88 8.66 -4.89
C ARG A 101 17.50 8.54 -3.51
N LEU A 102 16.82 7.84 -2.60
CA LEU A 102 17.31 7.62 -1.24
C LEU A 102 18.62 6.83 -1.24
N LEU A 103 18.72 5.78 -2.05
CA LEU A 103 19.96 5.01 -2.18
C LEU A 103 21.11 5.87 -2.70
N ASN A 104 20.88 6.65 -3.75
CA ASN A 104 21.91 7.55 -4.31
C ASN A 104 22.36 8.59 -3.28
N ALA A 105 21.42 9.21 -2.56
CA ALA A 105 21.73 10.19 -1.52
C ALA A 105 22.46 9.56 -0.32
N ALA A 106 22.09 8.34 0.08
CA ALA A 106 22.76 7.58 1.13
C ALA A 106 24.21 7.26 0.77
N ILE A 107 24.47 6.83 -0.47
CA ILE A 107 25.82 6.57 -1.00
C ILE A 107 26.63 7.87 -1.04
N ALA A 108 26.03 8.97 -1.48
CA ALA A 108 26.67 10.28 -1.53
C ALA A 108 26.89 10.91 -0.13
N GLY A 109 26.24 10.38 0.91
CA GLY A 109 26.30 10.91 2.27
C GLY A 109 25.59 12.26 2.43
N THR A 110 24.60 12.56 1.58
CA THR A 110 23.89 13.86 1.57
C THR A 110 22.63 13.87 2.43
N VAL A 111 22.28 12.73 3.04
CA VAL A 111 21.10 12.57 3.89
C VAL A 111 21.43 11.86 5.21
N SER A 112 20.72 12.28 6.26
CA SER A 112 20.79 11.66 7.58
C SER A 112 20.31 10.21 7.57
N HIS A 113 20.91 9.39 8.43
CA HIS A 113 20.58 7.97 8.63
C HIS A 113 20.03 7.74 10.05
N GLY A 114 19.77 6.48 10.39
CA GLY A 114 19.36 6.11 11.73
C GLY A 114 17.94 6.55 12.02
N ARG A 115 17.78 7.13 13.22
CA ARG A 115 16.53 7.74 13.63
C ARG A 115 16.06 8.79 12.62
N ASP A 116 16.97 9.59 12.09
CA ASP A 116 16.67 10.63 11.11
C ASP A 116 16.82 10.14 9.67
N GLY A 117 16.88 8.82 9.46
CA GLY A 117 16.84 8.15 8.15
C GLY A 117 15.45 7.67 7.73
N LEU A 118 14.39 8.14 8.39
CA LEU A 118 13.01 7.71 8.11
C LEU A 118 12.32 8.60 7.07
N TYR A 119 11.71 7.97 6.07
CA TYR A 119 10.96 8.60 4.99
C TYR A 119 9.60 7.92 4.81
N ILE A 120 8.57 8.68 4.48
CA ILE A 120 7.25 8.16 4.13
C ILE A 120 7.08 8.23 2.61
N GLY A 121 6.60 7.14 2.01
CA GLY A 121 6.15 7.10 0.62
C GLY A 121 4.65 7.35 0.54
N GLU A 122 4.24 8.58 0.24
CA GLU A 122 2.83 9.00 0.18
C GLU A 122 2.64 10.09 -0.89
N ASN A 123 1.59 9.94 -1.70
CA ASN A 123 1.17 10.94 -2.67
C ASN A 123 -0.34 10.89 -2.94
N GLY A 124 -1.14 11.04 -1.89
CA GLY A 124 -2.60 11.02 -2.00
C GLY A 124 -3.26 10.18 -0.92
N ASN A 125 -4.58 10.29 -0.81
CA ASN A 125 -5.37 9.58 0.18
C ASN A 125 -6.71 9.15 -0.42
N TYR A 126 -7.25 8.04 0.07
CA TYR A 126 -8.55 7.52 -0.37
C TYR A 126 -9.39 7.02 0.81
N LEU A 127 -10.71 6.99 0.59
CA LEU A 127 -11.64 6.27 1.46
C LEU A 127 -11.88 4.87 0.91
N TRP A 128 -11.92 3.87 1.78
CA TRP A 128 -12.17 2.49 1.36
C TRP A 128 -13.51 2.29 0.65
N LYS A 129 -14.55 3.05 1.01
CA LYS A 129 -15.85 2.99 0.33
C LYS A 129 -15.76 3.43 -1.13
N ASP A 130 -14.90 4.40 -1.45
CA ASP A 130 -14.77 4.92 -2.82
C ASP A 130 -13.96 3.93 -3.68
N ALA A 131 -12.89 3.36 -3.10
CA ALA A 131 -12.15 2.26 -3.73
C ALA A 131 -13.05 1.05 -3.96
N ALA A 132 -13.89 0.70 -2.98
CA ALA A 132 -14.83 -0.40 -3.06
C ALA A 132 -15.91 -0.19 -4.11
N ALA A 133 -16.46 1.02 -4.20
CA ALA A 133 -17.36 1.36 -5.27
C ALA A 133 -16.69 1.20 -6.63
N MET A 134 -15.41 1.58 -6.76
CA MET A 134 -14.68 1.46 -8.02
C MET A 134 -14.50 0.00 -8.46
N TYR A 135 -13.89 -0.86 -7.64
CA TYR A 135 -13.72 -2.25 -8.05
C TYR A 135 -15.05 -3.01 -8.15
N THR A 136 -16.08 -2.65 -7.37
CA THR A 136 -17.38 -3.33 -7.45
C THR A 136 -18.09 -3.03 -8.76
N ARG A 137 -18.03 -1.79 -9.26
CA ARG A 137 -18.55 -1.44 -10.59
C ARG A 137 -17.83 -2.20 -11.69
N ALA A 138 -16.49 -2.25 -11.64
CA ALA A 138 -15.70 -2.98 -12.62
C ALA A 138 -16.01 -4.50 -12.60
N LEU A 139 -16.11 -5.09 -11.41
CA LEU A 139 -16.47 -6.50 -11.25
C LEU A 139 -17.90 -6.78 -11.73
N HIS A 140 -18.86 -5.90 -11.45
CA HIS A 140 -20.24 -6.04 -11.94
C HIS A 140 -20.30 -6.00 -13.47
N ALA A 141 -19.59 -5.05 -14.10
CA ALA A 141 -19.50 -4.96 -15.56
C ALA A 141 -18.92 -6.25 -16.18
N ALA A 142 -18.03 -6.94 -15.47
CA ALA A 142 -17.46 -8.23 -15.86
C ALA A 142 -18.30 -9.45 -15.43
N GLY A 143 -19.50 -9.27 -14.86
CA GLY A 143 -20.36 -10.35 -14.39
C GLY A 143 -19.83 -11.11 -13.16
N ARG A 144 -18.94 -10.49 -12.38
CA ARG A 144 -18.30 -11.06 -11.17
C ARG A 144 -18.85 -10.49 -9.85
N SER A 145 -19.82 -9.59 -9.93
CA SER A 145 -20.55 -9.04 -8.79
C SER A 145 -22.05 -9.04 -9.10
N ARG A 146 -22.92 -9.29 -8.11
CA ARG A 146 -24.39 -9.30 -8.31
C ARG A 146 -24.93 -7.90 -8.58
N THR A 147 -24.35 -6.89 -7.96
CA THR A 147 -24.70 -5.47 -8.13
C THR A 147 -23.44 -4.63 -8.33
N ALA A 148 -23.63 -3.40 -8.82
CA ALA A 148 -22.58 -2.40 -9.00
C ALA A 148 -22.19 -1.66 -7.71
N GLU A 149 -22.92 -1.87 -6.61
CA GLU A 149 -22.70 -1.22 -5.31
C GLU A 149 -22.06 -2.18 -4.30
N PRO A 150 -21.03 -1.77 -3.55
CA PRO A 150 -20.37 -2.63 -2.57
C PRO A 150 -21.25 -2.90 -1.35
N GLU A 151 -21.08 -4.08 -0.75
CA GLU A 151 -21.61 -4.42 0.57
C GLU A 151 -20.49 -4.51 1.62
N SER A 152 -20.83 -4.78 2.89
CA SER A 152 -19.83 -5.08 3.90
C SER A 152 -19.53 -6.58 3.94
N PHE A 153 -18.25 -6.95 4.12
CA PHE A 153 -17.88 -8.31 4.50
C PHE A 153 -18.52 -8.69 5.84
N THR A 154 -19.14 -9.86 5.91
CA THR A 154 -19.64 -10.41 7.19
C THR A 154 -18.49 -10.96 8.02
N LYS A 155 -18.75 -11.32 9.29
CA LYS A 155 -17.73 -11.96 10.14
C LYS A 155 -17.23 -13.27 9.53
N GLU A 156 -18.11 -14.03 8.89
CA GLU A 156 -17.80 -15.27 8.18
C GLU A 156 -16.90 -15.00 6.99
N ASP A 157 -17.16 -13.94 6.21
CA ASP A 157 -16.28 -13.51 5.13
C ASP A 157 -14.89 -13.11 5.66
N ILE A 158 -14.82 -12.36 6.77
CA ILE A 158 -13.56 -11.96 7.41
C ILE A 158 -12.75 -13.18 7.85
N ASN A 159 -13.40 -14.16 8.48
CA ASN A 159 -12.75 -15.41 8.87
C ASN A 159 -12.24 -16.19 7.66
N LYS A 160 -13.05 -16.27 6.60
CA LYS A 160 -12.77 -17.09 5.42
C LYS A 160 -11.68 -16.50 4.52
N TYR A 161 -11.73 -15.19 4.24
CA TYR A 161 -10.86 -14.56 3.22
C TYR A 161 -9.69 -13.78 3.83
N PHE A 162 -9.77 -13.43 5.11
CA PHE A 162 -8.76 -12.57 5.77
C PHE A 162 -8.19 -13.21 7.05
N GLY A 163 -8.41 -14.51 7.26
CA GLY A 163 -7.91 -15.23 8.44
C GLY A 163 -8.41 -14.66 9.77
N GLY A 164 -9.60 -14.06 9.78
CA GLY A 164 -10.20 -13.44 10.96
C GLY A 164 -9.70 -12.03 11.27
N ARG A 165 -8.87 -11.43 10.39
CA ARG A 165 -8.27 -10.11 10.62
C ARG A 165 -8.92 -9.04 9.74
N PRO A 166 -9.76 -8.14 10.29
CA PRO A 166 -10.41 -7.06 9.52
C PRO A 166 -9.46 -5.87 9.26
N TYR A 167 -8.18 -6.13 8.91
CA TYR A 167 -7.13 -5.09 8.89
C TYR A 167 -7.39 -3.98 7.86
N LEU A 168 -8.06 -4.30 6.75
CA LEU A 168 -8.50 -3.31 5.75
C LEU A 168 -9.52 -2.31 6.30
N GLY A 169 -10.17 -2.60 7.43
CA GLY A 169 -11.08 -1.68 8.11
C GLY A 169 -10.37 -0.73 9.10
N SER A 170 -9.06 -0.83 9.28
CA SER A 170 -8.31 0.12 10.12
C SER A 170 -8.07 1.44 9.38
N ASN A 171 -7.57 2.46 10.08
CA ASN A 171 -7.35 3.79 9.53
C ASN A 171 -5.85 4.14 9.56
N SER A 172 -5.32 4.66 8.47
CA SER A 172 -3.92 5.11 8.39
C SER A 172 -3.87 6.52 7.79
N ARG A 173 -2.99 7.37 8.34
CA ARG A 173 -2.81 8.74 7.83
C ARG A 173 -1.36 9.13 7.98
N ALA A 174 -0.72 9.38 6.85
CA ALA A 174 0.68 9.73 6.76
C ALA A 174 0.87 10.97 5.88
N LYS A 175 2.01 11.64 6.02
CA LYS A 175 2.38 12.80 5.22
C LYS A 175 3.88 12.73 4.91
N ALA A 176 4.19 12.66 3.63
CA ALA A 176 5.57 12.68 3.13
C ALA A 176 6.07 14.12 2.97
N VAL A 177 6.93 14.57 3.87
CA VAL A 177 7.60 15.90 3.81
C VAL A 177 9.07 15.73 3.46
N ARG A 178 9.77 14.81 4.14
CA ARG A 178 11.21 14.65 4.01
C ARG A 178 11.63 14.12 2.66
N ALA A 179 10.90 13.15 2.11
CA ALA A 179 11.16 12.63 0.77
C ALA A 179 11.16 13.76 -0.28
N LYS A 180 10.17 14.66 -0.20
CA LYS A 180 10.00 15.78 -1.14
C LYS A 180 11.08 16.85 -0.94
N ARG A 181 11.46 17.12 0.31
CA ARG A 181 12.43 18.15 0.68
C ARG A 181 13.90 17.71 0.50
N ASP A 182 14.24 16.53 0.99
CA ASP A 182 15.63 16.05 1.13
C ASP A 182 16.11 15.29 -0.13
N LEU A 183 15.19 14.71 -0.91
CA LEU A 183 15.51 13.86 -2.06
C LEU A 183 14.98 14.41 -3.40
N GLU A 184 14.32 15.58 -3.36
CA GLU A 184 13.62 16.16 -4.51
C GLU A 184 12.64 15.17 -5.15
N TRP A 185 12.05 14.27 -4.35
CA TRP A 185 11.08 13.30 -4.81
C TRP A 185 9.78 14.02 -5.18
N ALA A 186 9.41 13.98 -6.46
CA ALA A 186 8.30 14.74 -7.03
C ALA A 186 7.31 13.81 -7.75
N PRO A 187 6.54 13.01 -6.99
CA PRO A 187 5.50 12.16 -7.57
C PRO A 187 4.41 13.02 -8.23
N THR A 188 3.87 12.52 -9.34
CA THR A 188 2.94 13.18 -10.25
C THR A 188 1.56 12.52 -10.32
N LYS A 189 1.42 11.26 -9.89
CA LYS A 189 0.15 10.55 -9.91
C LYS A 189 -0.81 11.12 -8.87
N SER A 190 -2.04 11.34 -9.27
CA SER A 190 -3.11 11.90 -8.45
C SER A 190 -4.05 10.83 -7.88
N ASP A 191 -4.96 11.23 -7.00
CA ASP A 191 -6.06 10.36 -6.54
C ASP A 191 -6.93 9.87 -7.72
N VAL A 192 -7.03 10.65 -8.81
CA VAL A 192 -7.74 10.24 -10.04
C VAL A 192 -7.02 9.07 -10.72
N ASP A 193 -5.70 9.14 -10.82
CA ASP A 193 -4.88 8.05 -11.36
C ASP A 193 -4.98 6.80 -10.48
N PHE A 194 -5.01 6.99 -9.15
CA PHE A 194 -5.21 5.89 -8.20
C PHE A 194 -6.52 5.14 -8.46
N PHE A 195 -7.65 5.85 -8.57
CA PHE A 195 -8.93 5.22 -8.82
C PHE A 195 -8.98 4.52 -10.19
N LYS A 196 -8.35 5.09 -11.22
CA LYS A 196 -8.19 4.42 -12.51
C LYS A 196 -7.34 3.15 -12.37
N GLY A 197 -6.27 3.20 -11.58
CA GLY A 197 -5.41 2.05 -11.28
C GLY A 197 -6.17 0.89 -10.63
N ILE A 198 -7.24 1.15 -9.86
CA ILE A 198 -8.11 0.09 -9.32
C ILE A 198 -8.84 -0.66 -10.45
N GLU A 199 -9.31 0.04 -11.49
CA GLU A 199 -9.95 -0.61 -12.64
C GLU A 199 -8.94 -1.47 -13.42
N GLU A 200 -7.72 -0.96 -13.59
CA GLU A 200 -6.62 -1.69 -14.23
C GLU A 200 -6.24 -2.95 -13.42
N GLU A 201 -6.22 -2.85 -12.08
CA GLU A 201 -6.00 -3.97 -11.17
C GLU A 201 -7.08 -5.05 -11.30
N VAL A 202 -8.36 -4.65 -11.35
CA VAL A 202 -9.46 -5.59 -11.61
C VAL A 202 -9.30 -6.26 -12.96
N ALA A 203 -9.01 -5.51 -14.02
CA ALA A 203 -8.82 -6.06 -15.35
C ALA A 203 -7.67 -7.07 -15.39
N ALA A 204 -6.52 -6.76 -14.75
CA ALA A 204 -5.38 -7.65 -14.67
C ALA A 204 -5.71 -8.94 -13.91
N ILE A 205 -6.38 -8.86 -12.76
CA ILE A 205 -6.81 -10.03 -11.97
C ILE A 205 -7.79 -10.91 -12.76
N LEU A 206 -8.67 -10.33 -13.57
CA LEU A 206 -9.65 -11.10 -14.35
C LEU A 206 -9.06 -11.72 -15.61
N ALA A 207 -7.97 -11.15 -16.16
CA ALA A 207 -7.26 -11.69 -17.31
C ALA A 207 -6.41 -12.93 -16.95
N ASP A 208 -5.94 -13.02 -15.71
CA ASP A 208 -5.22 -14.19 -15.20
C ASP A 208 -6.19 -15.29 -14.73
N PRO A 209 -6.14 -16.51 -15.30
CA PRO A 209 -6.93 -17.66 -14.85
C PRO A 209 -6.79 -17.97 -13.35
N HIS A 210 -5.63 -17.64 -12.76
CA HIS A 210 -5.33 -17.79 -11.33
C HIS A 210 -5.41 -16.48 -10.55
N GLY A 211 -5.81 -15.38 -11.19
CA GLY A 211 -5.79 -14.06 -10.58
C GLY A 211 -6.68 -13.96 -9.34
N ALA A 212 -7.78 -14.72 -9.29
CA ALA A 212 -8.69 -14.79 -8.14
C ALA A 212 -8.26 -15.76 -7.03
N ASP A 213 -7.11 -16.44 -7.18
CA ASP A 213 -6.60 -17.32 -6.14
C ASP A 213 -6.07 -16.50 -4.96
N MET A 214 -6.49 -16.93 -3.77
CA MET A 214 -6.15 -16.33 -2.49
C MET A 214 -5.18 -17.27 -1.79
N HIS A 215 -3.94 -16.81 -1.61
CA HIS A 215 -2.99 -17.47 -0.72
C HIS A 215 -3.24 -17.02 0.72
N GLU A 216 -2.86 -17.84 1.69
CA GLU A 216 -2.91 -17.42 3.09
C GLU A 216 -2.08 -16.15 3.27
N LEU A 217 -2.69 -15.11 3.85
CA LEU A 217 -2.00 -13.91 4.28
C LEU A 217 -1.04 -14.32 5.39
N ARG A 218 0.24 -14.51 5.05
CA ARG A 218 1.31 -14.81 6.01
C ARG A 218 1.66 -13.58 6.84
#